data_AF-A0A925K0P6-F1
#
_entry.id   AF-A0A925K0P6-F1
#
_cell.length_a   1.000
_cell.length_b   1.000
_cell.length_c   1.000
_cell.angle_alpha   90.00
_cell.angle_beta   90.00
_cell.angle_gamma   90.00
#
_symmetry.space_group_name_H-M   'P 1'
#
loop_
_entity.id
_entity.type
_entity.pdbx_description
1 polymer ?
#
loop_
_entity_poly.entity_id
_entity_poly.type
_entity_poly.pdbx_seq_one_letter_code
_entity_poly.pdbx_strand_id
1 'polypeptide(L)'
;MQIFHRSTNTIAKVSIFGGVFLVAASLWVIAEINRSSYNTGQFIERQQPVQFSHKHHVGDDGIDCRYCHTSVETSSTAGMPSTKTCMNCHSQIWSESPYLEIVRTSFKE
;
A
#
# COMPACT_ATOMS: atom_id res chain seq x y z
N MET A 1 -38.93 21.12 48.25
CA MET A 1 -39.63 20.37 47.18
C MET A 1 -38.60 19.61 46.37
N GLN A 2 -38.71 18.28 46.29
CA GLN A 2 -37.80 17.48 45.47
C GLN A 2 -38.34 17.45 44.03
N ILE A 3 -37.62 18.09 43.11
CA ILE A 3 -38.06 18.28 41.72
C ILE A 3 -37.84 17.01 40.86
N PHE A 4 -36.82 16.20 41.16
CA PHE A 4 -36.48 14.98 40.40
C PHE A 4 -36.58 13.71 41.25
N HIS A 5 -37.05 12.62 40.65
CA HIS A 5 -37.15 11.32 41.31
C HIS A 5 -35.75 10.73 41.60
N ARG A 6 -35.60 9.92 42.65
CA ARG A 6 -34.29 9.37 43.05
C ARG A 6 -33.63 8.51 41.96
N SER A 7 -34.44 7.89 41.08
CA SER A 7 -33.95 7.12 39.93
C SER A 7 -33.22 7.98 38.90
N THR A 8 -33.48 9.30 38.86
CA THR A 8 -32.80 10.24 37.94
C THR A 8 -31.29 10.27 38.17
N ASN A 9 -30.80 10.03 39.40
CA ASN A 9 -29.37 9.90 39.67
C ASN A 9 -28.74 8.69 38.98
N THR A 10 -29.42 7.55 39.00
CA THR A 10 -28.96 6.34 38.33
C THR A 10 -29.01 6.52 36.82
N ILE A 11 -30.09 7.11 36.30
CA ILE A 11 -30.24 7.41 34.86
C ILE A 11 -29.12 8.33 34.38
N ALA A 12 -28.83 9.41 35.11
CA ALA A 12 -27.78 10.35 34.73
C ALA A 12 -26.38 9.71 34.74
N LYS A 13 -26.07 8.88 35.74
CA LYS A 13 -24.79 8.16 35.79
C LYS A 13 -24.65 7.18 34.62
N VAL A 14 -25.68 6.36 34.38
CA VAL A 14 -25.67 5.38 33.30
C VAL A 14 -25.58 6.05 31.93
N SER A 15 -26.28 7.16 31.71
CA SER A 15 -26.21 7.88 30.43
C SER A 15 -24.84 8.52 30.20
N ILE A 16 -24.22 9.12 31.23
CA ILE A 16 -22.90 9.72 31.11
C ILE A 16 -21.84 8.64 30.86
N PHE A 17 -21.76 7.62 31.70
CA PHE A 17 -20.76 6.56 31.54
C PHE A 17 -20.98 5.74 30.28
N GLY A 18 -22.24 5.43 29.95
CA GLY A 18 -22.60 4.76 28.70
C GLY A 18 -22.21 5.58 27.48
N GLY A 19 -22.48 6.89 27.50
CA GLY A 19 -22.09 7.80 26.42
C GLY A 19 -20.57 7.86 26.24
N VAL A 20 -19.80 8.04 27.32
CA VAL A 20 -18.34 8.05 27.27
C VAL A 20 -17.79 6.72 26.75
N PHE A 21 -18.32 5.60 27.22
CA PHE A 21 -17.90 4.28 26.75
C PHE A 21 -18.17 4.11 25.25
N LEU A 22 -19.35 4.47 24.76
CA LEU A 22 -19.69 4.37 23.33
C LEU A 22 -18.79 5.24 22.46
N VAL A 23 -18.47 6.47 22.90
CA VAL A 23 -17.55 7.35 22.18
C VAL A 23 -16.14 6.75 22.16
N ALA A 24 -15.61 6.32 23.31
CA ALA A 24 -14.29 5.72 23.40
C ALA A 24 -14.17 4.44 22.57
N ALA A 25 -15.17 3.56 22.63
CA ALA A 25 -15.23 2.34 21.84
C ALA A 25 -15.30 2.66 20.34
N SER A 26 -16.09 3.65 19.94
CA SER A 26 -16.18 4.07 18.53
C SER A 26 -14.85 4.63 18.02
N LEU A 27 -14.20 5.50 18.78
CA LEU A 27 -12.88 6.04 18.44
C LEU A 27 -11.83 4.94 18.35
N TRP A 28 -11.86 3.97 19.26
CA TRP A 28 -10.98 2.82 19.23
C TRP A 28 -11.19 2.00 17.95
N VAL A 29 -12.42 1.60 17.64
CA VAL A 29 -12.74 0.86 16.40
C VAL A 29 -12.29 1.63 15.15
N ILE A 30 -12.51 2.94 15.09
CA ILE A 30 -12.07 3.78 13.97
C ILE A 30 -10.54 3.77 13.85
N ALA A 31 -9.81 3.87 14.96
CA ALA A 31 -8.35 3.80 14.95
C ALA A 31 -7.85 2.42 14.48
N GLU A 32 -8.50 1.33 14.91
CA GLU A 32 -8.20 -0.04 14.46
C GLU A 32 -8.40 -0.21 12.96
N ILE A 33 -9.52 0.28 12.43
CA ILE A 33 -9.80 0.20 10.98
C ILE A 33 -8.76 1.02 10.21
N ASN A 34 -8.46 2.24 10.66
CA ASN A 34 -7.52 3.12 9.97
C ASN A 34 -6.09 2.56 9.92
N ARG A 35 -5.65 1.87 10.98
CA ARG A 35 -4.32 1.23 11.04
C ARG A 35 -4.26 -0.16 10.40
N SER A 36 -5.41 -0.72 10.02
CA SER A 36 -5.48 -2.05 9.42
C SER A 36 -5.01 -2.05 7.96
N SER A 37 -4.56 -3.22 7.49
CA SER A 37 -4.19 -3.45 6.10
C SER A 37 -5.37 -3.30 5.12
N TYR A 38 -6.61 -3.32 5.62
CA TYR A 38 -7.79 -3.05 4.82
C TYR A 38 -7.79 -1.63 4.26
N ASN A 39 -7.37 -0.65 5.09
CA ASN A 39 -7.34 0.75 4.68
C ASN A 39 -6.18 1.06 3.72
N THR A 40 -5.02 0.42 3.89
CA THR A 40 -3.86 0.61 3.00
C THR A 40 -3.96 -0.20 1.72
N GLY A 41 -4.83 -1.22 1.67
CA GLY A 41 -4.90 -2.16 0.56
C GLY A 41 -3.60 -2.95 0.38
N GLN A 42 -2.83 -3.19 1.44
CA GLN A 42 -1.50 -3.78 1.40
C GLN A 42 -1.40 -5.09 0.60
N PHE A 43 -2.47 -5.89 0.62
CA PHE A 43 -2.52 -7.20 -0.07
C PHE A 43 -3.31 -7.16 -1.38
N ILE A 44 -3.67 -5.97 -1.85
CA ILE A 44 -4.37 -5.78 -3.12
C ILE A 44 -3.31 -5.50 -4.19
N GLU A 45 -3.11 -6.48 -5.07
CA GLU A 45 -2.26 -6.30 -6.24
C GLU A 45 -2.83 -5.27 -7.21
N ARG A 46 -1.95 -4.43 -7.76
CA ARG A 46 -2.31 -3.41 -8.74
C ARG A 46 -1.85 -3.85 -10.11
N GLN A 47 -2.79 -3.94 -11.04
CA GLN A 47 -2.48 -4.24 -12.45
C GLN A 47 -1.50 -3.19 -12.99
N GLN A 48 -0.34 -3.65 -13.46
CA GLN A 48 0.69 -2.81 -14.03
C GLN A 48 0.58 -2.83 -15.56
N PRO A 49 0.90 -1.72 -16.26
CA PRO A 49 0.91 -1.69 -17.72
C PRO A 49 1.84 -2.75 -18.32
N VAL A 50 2.96 -2.99 -17.65
CA VAL A 50 3.90 -4.07 -17.96
C VAL A 50 3.79 -5.13 -16.88
N GLN A 51 3.63 -6.40 -17.28
CA GLN A 51 3.55 -7.54 -16.35
C GLN A 51 4.93 -7.90 -15.79
N PHE A 52 5.53 -6.97 -15.05
CA PHE A 52 6.86 -7.14 -14.47
C PHE A 52 6.82 -8.10 -13.26
N SER A 53 7.72 -9.09 -13.26
CA SER A 53 7.86 -10.05 -12.17
C SER A 53 9.18 -9.83 -11.43
N HIS A 54 9.13 -9.27 -10.21
CA HIS A 54 10.31 -9.23 -9.32
C HIS A 54 10.83 -10.63 -8.98
N LYS A 55 9.92 -11.62 -8.86
CA LYS A 55 10.28 -13.00 -8.55
C LYS A 55 11.21 -13.56 -9.63
N HIS A 56 10.89 -13.36 -10.90
CA HIS A 56 11.70 -13.87 -12.00
C HIS A 56 13.09 -13.22 -12.01
N HIS A 57 13.15 -11.89 -12.01
CA HIS A 57 14.41 -11.17 -12.14
C HIS A 57 15.31 -11.27 -10.90
N VAL A 58 14.75 -11.20 -9.70
CA VAL A 58 15.52 -11.20 -8.45
C VAL A 58 15.62 -12.59 -7.83
N GLY A 59 14.50 -13.32 -7.79
CA GLY A 59 14.42 -14.62 -7.14
C GLY A 59 15.03 -15.74 -7.96
N ASP A 60 14.70 -15.80 -9.26
CA ASP A 60 15.15 -16.88 -10.14
C ASP A 60 16.53 -16.53 -10.77
N ASP A 61 16.69 -15.32 -11.30
CA ASP A 61 17.90 -14.91 -12.03
C ASP A 61 18.98 -14.23 -11.13
N GLY A 62 18.63 -13.83 -9.91
CA GLY A 62 19.58 -13.27 -8.94
C GLY A 62 20.07 -11.85 -9.23
N ILE A 63 19.32 -11.05 -10.02
CA ILE A 63 19.68 -9.66 -10.31
C ILE A 63 19.59 -8.82 -9.03
N ASP A 64 20.68 -8.12 -8.69
CA ASP A 64 20.75 -7.24 -7.52
C ASP A 64 19.73 -6.09 -7.63
N CYS A 65 19.05 -5.78 -6.52
CA CYS A 65 18.03 -4.74 -6.46
C CYS A 65 18.50 -3.36 -6.99
N ARG A 66 19.77 -3.04 -6.80
CA ARG A 66 20.39 -1.75 -7.19
C ARG A 66 20.59 -1.63 -8.70
N TYR A 67 20.55 -2.74 -9.44
CA TYR A 67 20.63 -2.71 -10.88
C TYR A 67 19.49 -1.89 -11.50
N CYS A 68 18.27 -2.05 -10.96
CA CYS A 68 17.10 -1.30 -11.39
C CYS A 68 16.87 -0.04 -10.54
N HIS A 69 17.04 -0.14 -9.21
CA HIS A 69 16.80 0.97 -8.27
C HIS A 69 18.09 1.69 -7.89
N THR A 70 18.67 2.38 -8.88
CA THR A 70 20.05 2.89 -8.80
C THR A 70 20.28 3.97 -7.74
N SER A 71 19.23 4.65 -7.28
CA SER A 71 19.33 5.73 -6.29
C SER A 71 19.14 5.28 -4.85
N VAL A 72 18.92 3.98 -4.59
CA VAL A 72 18.60 3.47 -3.25
C VAL A 72 19.67 3.75 -2.19
N GLU A 73 20.93 3.88 -2.59
CA GLU A 73 22.05 4.16 -1.66
C GLU A 73 22.31 5.66 -1.46
N THR A 74 21.79 6.53 -2.33
CA THR A 74 22.21 7.94 -2.42
C THR A 74 21.07 8.95 -2.33
N SER A 75 19.81 8.50 -2.40
CA SER A 75 18.62 9.34 -2.40
C SER A 75 17.59 8.86 -1.39
N SER A 76 16.68 9.75 -0.98
CA SER A 76 15.52 9.40 -0.15
C SER A 76 14.45 8.60 -0.90
N THR A 77 14.59 8.47 -2.22
CA THR A 77 13.74 7.65 -3.08
C THR A 77 14.59 6.65 -3.86
N ALA A 78 14.14 5.40 -3.94
CA ALA A 78 14.78 4.35 -4.74
C ALA A 78 14.66 4.60 -6.26
N GLY A 79 13.73 5.47 -6.67
CA GLY A 79 13.43 5.76 -8.06
C GLY A 79 12.84 4.56 -8.81
N MET A 80 12.35 4.82 -10.03
CA MET A 80 11.97 3.77 -10.98
C MET A 80 13.04 3.70 -12.09
N PRO A 81 13.38 2.50 -12.58
CA PRO A 81 14.31 2.37 -13.69
C PRO A 81 13.75 3.06 -14.95
N SER A 82 14.65 3.61 -15.76
CA SER A 82 14.28 4.01 -17.12
C SER A 82 14.06 2.79 -18.00
N THR A 83 13.29 2.94 -19.08
CA THR A 83 13.04 1.90 -20.08
C THR A 83 14.32 1.30 -20.66
N LYS A 84 15.40 2.10 -20.75
CA LYS A 84 16.73 1.64 -21.17
C LYS A 84 17.26 0.48 -20.31
N THR A 85 17.00 0.49 -19.01
CA THR A 85 17.42 -0.57 -18.09
C THR A 85 16.86 -1.92 -18.51
N CYS A 86 15.57 -1.95 -18.86
CA CYS A 86 14.90 -3.15 -19.37
C CYS A 86 15.53 -3.61 -20.71
N MET A 87 15.80 -2.65 -21.60
CA MET A 87 16.32 -2.93 -22.94
C MET A 87 17.80 -3.32 -22.97
N ASN A 88 18.56 -3.13 -21.90
CA ASN A 88 19.94 -3.65 -21.79
C ASN A 88 20.00 -5.17 -22.02
N CYS A 89 18.99 -5.90 -21.57
CA CYS A 89 18.84 -7.34 -21.80
C CYS A 89 17.78 -7.63 -22.86
N HIS A 90 16.61 -7.00 -22.76
CA HIS A 90 15.46 -7.34 -23.61
C HIS A 90 15.57 -6.89 -25.08
N SER A 91 16.65 -6.21 -25.46
CA SER A 91 17.04 -6.07 -26.86
C SER A 91 17.54 -7.37 -27.49
N GLN A 92 17.95 -8.35 -26.68
CA GLN A 92 18.53 -9.62 -27.11
C GLN A 92 17.71 -10.82 -26.63
N ILE A 93 17.10 -10.73 -25.45
CA ILE A 93 16.28 -11.81 -24.87
C ILE A 93 14.81 -11.44 -24.90
N TRP A 94 13.98 -12.39 -25.35
CA TRP A 94 12.52 -12.19 -25.46
C TRP A 94 12.14 -10.94 -26.27
N SER A 95 12.99 -10.49 -27.18
CA SER A 95 12.88 -9.19 -27.86
C SER A 95 11.61 -9.03 -28.68
N GLU A 96 10.94 -10.12 -29.06
CA GLU A 96 9.69 -10.13 -29.83
C GLU A 96 8.47 -10.51 -28.99
N SER A 97 8.63 -10.66 -27.67
CA SER A 97 7.51 -11.02 -26.78
C SER A 97 6.40 -9.95 -26.86
N PRO A 98 5.13 -10.34 -27.04
CA PRO A 98 4.01 -9.40 -27.02
C PRO A 98 3.92 -8.61 -25.69
N TYR A 99 4.32 -9.24 -24.58
CA TYR A 99 4.30 -8.60 -23.26
C TYR A 99 5.29 -7.43 -23.13
N LEU A 100 6.33 -7.38 -23.99
CA LEU A 100 7.33 -6.32 -23.99
C LEU A 100 7.02 -5.20 -24.98
N GLU A 101 5.91 -5.25 -25.72
CA GLU A 101 5.59 -4.22 -26.71
C GLU A 101 5.53 -2.81 -26.11
N ILE A 102 4.93 -2.67 -24.92
CA ILE A 102 4.85 -1.38 -24.23
C ILE A 102 6.24 -0.86 -23.86
N VAL A 103 7.15 -1.73 -23.42
CA VAL A 103 8.54 -1.37 -23.09
C VAL A 103 9.29 -0.96 -24.36
N ARG A 104 9.15 -1.72 -25.46
CA ARG A 104 9.78 -1.39 -26.74
C ARG A 104 9.31 -0.07 -27.30
N THR A 105 8.01 0.19 -27.25
CA THR A 105 7.42 1.45 -27.72
C THR A 105 7.93 2.62 -26.89
N SER A 106 7.90 2.50 -25.56
CA SER A 106 8.46 3.52 -24.65
C SER A 106 9.95 3.79 -24.85
N PHE A 107 10.73 2.83 -25.38
CA PHE A 107 12.16 3.02 -25.64
C PHE A 107 12.46 3.73 -26.97
N LYS A 108 11.52 3.67 -27.91
CA LYS A 108 11.65 4.29 -29.24
C LYS A 108 11.25 5.77 -29.24
N GLU A 109 10.41 6.16 -28.28
CA GLU A 109 10.02 7.56 -28.00
C GLU A 109 11.17 8.36 -27.38
#